data_AF-A0A182SYQ8-F1
#
_entry.id   AF-A0A182SYQ8-F1
#
_cell.length_a   1.000
_cell.length_b   1.000
_cell.length_c   1.000
_cell.angle_alpha   90.00
_cell.angle_beta   90.00
_cell.angle_gamma   90.00
#
_symmetry.space_group_name_H-M   'P 1'
#
loop_
_entity.id
_entity.type
_entity.pdbx_description
1 polymer ?
#
loop_
_entity_poly.entity_id
_entity_poly.type
_entity_poly.pdbx_seq_one_letter_code
_entity_poly.pdbx_strand_id
1 'polypeptide(L)'
;MAGRDKQDLILLPMIACLLLAGRSLVTADGYADSSVAESIGGLLTLIGTPLKVTAFLGCWSEGEKFVFARVGLSGGRHFLQYVDAKSMGPLDGKDNYRNVLLDEDAESHQTMIVLDLRCNGSERVLANAGQRLYLNYRWLLMDSTVSSDLFTVEHYLDVLKDLPVLVSSEVFVMLKEDVDSIRFLQVYRVSRHTKLLTESYALWTRSTDGGRGQMQDLRTQKVTSVRRKNLHGHHLRASMVITNPDTMNHLTDYKDKHIDTITKVNYILTNYLASYLGA
;
A
#
# COMPACT_ATOMS: atom_id res chain seq x y z
N MET A 1 -5.33 42.01 -32.35
CA MET A 1 -4.59 41.99 -31.07
C MET A 1 -5.54 42.48 -29.98
N ALA A 2 -6.30 41.57 -29.39
CA ALA A 2 -7.19 41.85 -28.27
C ALA A 2 -7.55 40.52 -27.59
N GLY A 3 -7.55 40.50 -26.26
CA GLY A 3 -8.29 39.51 -25.47
C GLY A 3 -7.48 38.36 -24.87
N ARG A 4 -6.79 38.62 -23.75
CA ARG A 4 -6.49 37.64 -22.69
C ARG A 4 -5.93 38.40 -21.49
N ASP A 5 -6.79 38.84 -20.57
CA ASP A 5 -6.31 39.41 -19.29
C ASP A 5 -7.39 39.53 -18.20
N LYS A 6 -8.34 38.58 -18.12
CA LYS A 6 -9.38 38.62 -17.07
C LYS A 6 -9.59 37.32 -16.27
N GLN A 7 -8.89 36.23 -16.61
CA GLN A 7 -9.02 34.97 -15.85
C GLN A 7 -7.99 34.83 -14.72
N ASP A 8 -6.84 35.52 -14.79
CA ASP A 8 -5.79 35.40 -13.77
C ASP A 8 -6.04 36.24 -12.51
N LEU A 9 -6.97 37.21 -12.55
CA LEU A 9 -7.26 38.08 -11.41
C LEU A 9 -8.21 37.45 -10.36
N ILE A 10 -8.88 36.34 -10.67
CA ILE A 10 -9.84 35.67 -9.76
C ILE A 10 -9.19 34.52 -8.98
N LEU A 11 -8.07 33.97 -9.46
CA LEU A 11 -7.32 32.90 -8.78
C LEU A 11 -6.51 33.41 -7.57
N LEU A 12 -5.93 34.62 -7.67
CA LEU A 12 -5.15 35.23 -6.59
C LEU A 12 -5.95 35.53 -5.30
N PRO A 13 -7.19 36.07 -5.33
CA PRO A 13 -7.94 36.32 -4.10
C PRO A 13 -8.47 35.03 -3.43
N MET A 14 -8.70 33.94 -4.18
CA MET A 14 -9.07 32.65 -3.57
C MET A 14 -7.90 31.99 -2.84
N ILE A 15 -6.68 32.06 -3.39
CA ILE A 15 -5.46 31.56 -2.73
C ILE A 15 -5.14 32.40 -1.48
N ALA A 16 -5.34 33.72 -1.54
CA ALA A 16 -5.17 34.60 -0.38
C ALA A 16 -6.21 34.35 0.72
N CYS A 17 -7.48 34.07 0.38
CA CYS A 17 -8.49 33.68 1.36
C CYS A 17 -8.20 32.35 2.05
N LEU A 18 -7.63 31.36 1.34
CA LEU A 18 -7.22 30.08 1.94
C LEU A 18 -6.02 30.23 2.88
N LEU A 19 -5.10 31.15 2.58
CA LEU A 19 -3.94 31.44 3.44
C LEU A 19 -4.29 32.30 4.67
N LEU A 20 -5.29 33.18 4.55
CA LEU A 20 -5.75 34.04 5.67
C LEU A 20 -6.78 33.35 6.57
N ALA A 21 -7.66 32.49 6.03
CA ALA A 21 -8.59 31.69 6.84
C ALA A 21 -7.88 30.61 7.68
N GLY A 22 -6.65 30.23 7.31
CA GLY A 22 -5.82 29.28 8.05
C GLY A 22 -5.36 29.75 9.45
N ARG A 23 -5.68 30.99 9.86
CA ARG A 23 -5.33 31.51 11.19
C ARG A 23 -6.49 31.61 12.19
N SER A 24 -7.76 31.40 11.80
CA SER A 24 -8.91 31.67 12.68
C SER A 24 -9.96 30.56 12.80
N LEU A 25 -9.70 29.34 12.33
CA LEU A 25 -10.47 28.15 12.71
C LEU A 25 -9.64 27.26 13.64
N VAL A 26 -9.30 27.81 14.80
CA VAL A 26 -8.90 27.03 15.97
C VAL A 26 -10.06 27.13 16.95
N THR A 27 -11.07 26.30 16.72
CA THR A 27 -12.08 25.99 17.73
C THR A 27 -11.78 24.59 18.25
N ALA A 28 -11.54 24.55 19.54
CA ALA A 28 -11.48 23.45 20.51
C ALA A 28 -11.80 22.02 20.04
N ASP A 29 -10.98 21.09 20.55
CA ASP A 29 -11.03 19.63 20.50
C ASP A 29 -10.60 18.93 19.21
N GLY A 30 -9.33 18.48 19.20
CA GLY A 30 -8.78 17.53 18.24
C GLY A 30 -7.46 17.99 17.64
N TYR A 31 -6.35 17.87 18.38
CA TYR A 31 -5.02 18.10 17.83
C TYR A 31 -4.70 16.95 16.87
N ALA A 32 -4.86 17.18 15.57
CA ALA A 32 -4.40 16.23 14.55
C ALA A 32 -2.88 16.08 14.69
N ASP A 33 -2.41 14.85 14.93
CA ASP A 33 -1.00 14.54 15.13
C ASP A 33 -0.19 14.82 13.85
N SER A 34 0.53 15.95 13.85
CA SER A 34 1.30 16.39 12.68
C SER A 34 2.41 15.41 12.29
N SER A 35 2.89 14.58 13.23
CA SER A 35 3.89 13.55 12.95
C SER A 35 3.38 12.51 11.94
N VAL A 36 2.11 12.14 12.03
CA VAL A 36 1.50 11.13 11.18
C VAL A 36 1.37 11.64 9.75
N ALA A 37 0.93 12.88 9.59
CA ALA A 37 0.85 13.52 8.28
C ALA A 37 2.26 13.69 7.66
N GLU A 38 3.24 14.17 8.42
CA GLU A 38 4.62 14.33 7.94
C GLU A 38 5.26 12.99 7.54
N SER A 39 5.09 11.94 8.35
CA SER A 39 5.62 10.62 8.06
C SER A 39 5.00 10.00 6.81
N ILE A 40 3.69 10.13 6.62
CA ILE A 40 3.02 9.66 5.40
C ILE A 40 3.48 10.46 4.18
N GLY A 41 3.71 11.77 4.31
CA GLY A 41 4.31 12.58 3.25
C GLY A 41 5.72 12.12 2.87
N GLY A 42 6.55 11.81 3.86
CA GLY A 42 7.85 11.19 3.65
C GLY A 42 7.75 9.84 2.94
N LEU A 43 6.76 9.02 3.29
CA LEU A 43 6.56 7.69 2.71
C LEU A 43 6.18 7.81 1.23
N LEU A 44 5.23 8.68 0.92
CA LEU A 44 4.79 8.95 -0.46
C LEU A 44 5.95 9.45 -1.33
N THR A 45 6.77 10.34 -0.77
CA THR A 45 7.99 10.84 -1.44
C THR A 45 8.98 9.71 -1.70
N LEU A 46 9.21 8.84 -0.71
CA LEU A 46 10.13 7.71 -0.81
C LEU A 46 9.68 6.65 -1.82
N ILE A 47 8.37 6.46 -1.97
CA ILE A 47 7.79 5.53 -2.94
C ILE A 47 8.02 6.04 -4.38
N GLY A 48 8.05 7.36 -4.61
CA GLY A 48 8.62 7.95 -5.82
C GLY A 48 7.76 7.88 -7.09
N THR A 49 6.43 7.83 -6.97
CA THR A 49 5.49 7.86 -8.11
C THR A 49 4.39 8.91 -7.90
N PRO A 50 3.81 9.51 -8.95
CA PRO A 50 2.55 10.24 -8.78
C PRO A 50 1.54 9.25 -8.21
N LEU A 51 1.02 9.56 -7.02
CA LEU A 51 0.09 8.68 -6.32
C LEU A 51 -1.23 9.39 -6.15
N LYS A 52 -2.30 8.76 -6.61
CA LYS A 52 -3.65 9.04 -6.15
C LYS A 52 -3.82 8.37 -4.79
N VAL A 53 -4.06 9.15 -3.75
CA VAL A 53 -4.28 8.66 -2.40
C VAL A 53 -5.78 8.66 -2.13
N THR A 54 -6.35 7.47 -2.01
CA THR A 54 -7.75 7.29 -1.61
C THR A 54 -7.79 6.88 -0.16
N ALA A 55 -8.27 7.77 0.70
CA ALA A 55 -8.22 7.61 2.14
C ALA A 55 -9.61 7.34 2.71
N PHE A 56 -9.78 6.16 3.31
CA PHE A 56 -11.00 5.72 3.96
C PHE A 56 -10.89 6.02 5.45
N LEU A 57 -11.30 7.24 5.80
CA LEU A 57 -11.03 7.87 7.10
C LEU A 57 -12.33 8.46 7.66
N GLY A 58 -13.41 7.69 7.61
CA GLY A 58 -14.76 8.18 7.91
C GLY A 58 -14.94 8.73 9.34
N CYS A 59 -14.00 8.45 10.25
CA CYS A 59 -14.00 8.93 11.62
C CYS A 59 -13.17 10.20 11.85
N TRP A 60 -12.41 10.69 10.85
CA TRP A 60 -11.60 11.89 11.00
C TRP A 60 -12.45 13.16 10.94
N SER A 61 -12.08 14.11 11.79
CA SER A 61 -12.55 15.49 11.76
C SER A 61 -12.09 16.22 10.49
N GLU A 62 -12.77 17.31 10.13
CA GLU A 62 -12.35 18.16 9.02
C GLU A 62 -10.95 18.77 9.23
N GLY A 63 -10.56 19.02 10.49
CA GLY A 63 -9.21 19.47 10.84
C GLY A 63 -8.15 18.42 10.51
N GLU A 64 -8.36 17.16 10.90
CA GLU A 64 -7.46 16.05 10.56
C GLU A 64 -7.37 15.83 9.04
N LYS A 65 -8.51 15.84 8.34
CA LYS A 65 -8.52 15.79 6.87
C LYS A 65 -7.70 16.93 6.28
N PHE A 66 -7.88 18.16 6.76
CA PHE A 66 -7.11 19.29 6.24
C PHE A 66 -5.60 19.17 6.48
N VAL A 67 -5.18 18.70 7.66
CA VAL A 67 -3.76 18.45 7.96
C VAL A 67 -3.18 17.41 7.01
N PHE A 68 -3.92 16.35 6.71
CA PHE A 68 -3.49 15.34 5.75
C PHE A 68 -3.54 15.81 4.29
N ALA A 69 -4.50 16.64 3.92
CA ALA A 69 -4.56 17.22 2.58
C ALA A 69 -3.32 18.06 2.28
N ARG A 70 -2.72 18.70 3.30
CA ARG A 70 -1.44 19.40 3.17
C ARG A 70 -0.29 18.49 2.75
N VAL A 71 -0.34 17.20 3.07
CA VAL A 71 0.66 16.23 2.58
C VAL A 71 0.69 16.20 1.07
N GLY A 72 -0.50 16.12 0.45
CA GLY A 72 -0.64 16.16 -1.00
C GLY A 72 -0.29 17.52 -1.60
N LEU A 73 -0.60 18.63 -0.91
CA LEU A 73 -0.34 19.98 -1.41
C LEU A 73 1.13 20.45 -1.27
N SER A 74 1.84 19.98 -0.24
CA SER A 74 3.18 20.47 0.11
C SER A 74 4.32 19.47 -0.15
N GLY A 75 3.99 18.18 -0.35
CA GLY A 75 4.96 17.10 -0.48
C GLY A 75 5.10 16.48 -1.87
N GLY A 76 4.21 16.75 -2.84
CA GLY A 76 4.31 16.16 -4.17
C GLY A 76 3.10 16.38 -5.07
N ARG A 77 3.04 15.67 -6.20
CA ARG A 77 1.85 15.64 -7.10
C ARG A 77 0.89 14.54 -6.65
N HIS A 78 0.47 14.57 -5.40
CA HIS A 78 -0.42 13.56 -4.83
C HIS A 78 -1.86 14.10 -4.77
N PHE A 79 -2.81 13.35 -5.30
CA PHE A 79 -4.23 13.71 -5.24
C PHE A 79 -4.87 12.98 -4.07
N LEU A 80 -5.50 13.69 -3.12
CA LEU A 80 -6.20 13.07 -2.01
C LEU A 80 -7.72 13.05 -2.24
N GLN A 81 -8.31 11.87 -2.05
CA GLN A 81 -9.76 11.68 -2.01
C GLN A 81 -10.15 11.05 -0.67
N TYR A 82 -11.08 11.68 0.04
CA TYR A 82 -11.64 11.14 1.30
C TYR A 82 -12.96 10.43 1.04
N VAL A 83 -13.16 9.29 1.70
CA VAL A 83 -14.40 8.50 1.56
C VAL A 83 -15.07 8.30 2.91
N ASP A 84 -16.29 8.85 3.09
CA ASP A 84 -17.02 8.85 4.36
C ASP A 84 -17.76 7.52 4.62
N ALA A 85 -17.51 6.91 5.79
CA ALA A 85 -18.09 5.65 6.24
C ALA A 85 -19.61 5.70 6.46
N LYS A 86 -20.20 6.88 6.69
CA LYS A 86 -21.66 7.04 6.92
C LYS A 86 -22.54 6.63 5.74
N SER A 87 -21.96 6.37 4.56
CA SER A 87 -22.65 5.72 3.45
C SER A 87 -22.99 4.23 3.70
N MET A 88 -22.55 3.63 4.81
CA MET A 88 -22.89 2.26 5.25
C MET A 88 -24.24 2.22 6.00
N GLY A 89 -25.31 2.60 5.32
CA GLY A 89 -26.67 2.30 5.79
C GLY A 89 -26.90 0.78 5.85
N PRO A 90 -27.83 0.30 6.70
CA PRO A 90 -28.10 -1.12 6.82
C PRO A 90 -28.69 -1.66 5.51
N LEU A 91 -28.04 -2.67 4.94
CA LEU A 91 -28.59 -3.59 3.93
C LEU A 91 -29.34 -2.93 2.76
N ASP A 92 -28.66 -2.10 1.95
CA ASP A 92 -29.18 -1.81 0.60
C ASP A 92 -28.06 -1.41 -0.37
N GLY A 93 -27.56 -2.37 -1.17
CA GLY A 93 -26.83 -2.20 -2.45
C GLY A 93 -25.55 -1.34 -2.52
N LYS A 94 -25.23 -0.51 -1.52
CA LYS A 94 -24.19 0.55 -1.58
C LYS A 94 -22.80 0.09 -1.19
N ASP A 95 -22.66 -1.09 -0.59
CA ASP A 95 -21.35 -1.69 -0.33
C ASP A 95 -20.60 -2.03 -1.64
N ASN A 96 -21.36 -2.27 -2.71
CA ASN A 96 -20.79 -2.42 -4.04
C ASN A 96 -20.26 -1.10 -4.59
N TYR A 97 -20.79 0.06 -4.22
CA TYR A 97 -20.42 1.33 -4.86
C TYR A 97 -18.95 1.69 -4.68
N ARG A 98 -18.37 1.46 -3.49
CA ARG A 98 -16.95 1.73 -3.24
C ARG A 98 -16.04 0.73 -3.93
N ASN A 99 -16.43 -0.54 -3.93
CA ASN A 99 -15.71 -1.57 -4.65
C ASN A 99 -15.77 -1.33 -6.16
N VAL A 100 -16.91 -0.90 -6.68
CA VAL A 100 -17.12 -0.47 -8.08
C VAL A 100 -16.27 0.77 -8.40
N LEU A 101 -16.22 1.77 -7.50
CA LEU A 101 -15.37 2.94 -7.69
C LEU A 101 -13.88 2.58 -7.77
N LEU A 102 -13.43 1.61 -6.97
CA LEU A 102 -12.08 1.08 -7.11
C LEU A 102 -11.95 0.28 -8.42
N ASP A 103 -12.87 -0.62 -8.73
CA ASP A 103 -12.81 -1.45 -9.93
C ASP A 103 -12.81 -0.65 -11.25
N GLU A 104 -13.39 0.55 -11.25
CA GLU A 104 -13.40 1.48 -12.39
C GLU A 104 -12.13 2.37 -12.47
N ASP A 105 -11.21 2.28 -11.50
CA ASP A 105 -9.99 3.10 -11.48
C ASP A 105 -8.94 2.57 -12.47
N ALA A 106 -8.94 3.16 -13.66
CA ALA A 106 -7.98 2.85 -14.73
C ALA A 106 -6.51 3.03 -14.29
N GLU A 107 -6.24 3.93 -13.35
CA GLU A 107 -4.91 4.23 -12.81
C GLU A 107 -4.69 3.59 -11.43
N SER A 108 -5.36 2.44 -11.18
CA SER A 108 -5.25 1.70 -9.92
C SER A 108 -3.81 1.40 -9.49
N HIS A 109 -2.90 1.14 -10.44
CA HIS A 109 -1.46 0.93 -10.21
C HIS A 109 -0.72 2.15 -9.63
N GLN A 110 -1.29 3.34 -9.77
CA GLN A 110 -0.81 4.59 -9.17
C GLN A 110 -1.64 5.00 -7.95
N THR A 111 -2.47 4.10 -7.43
CA THR A 111 -3.37 4.41 -6.33
C THR A 111 -2.89 3.76 -5.03
N MET A 112 -2.72 4.60 -4.01
CA MET A 112 -2.54 4.17 -2.62
C MET A 112 -3.84 4.31 -1.85
N ILE A 113 -4.30 3.22 -1.28
CA ILE A 113 -5.44 3.17 -0.38
C ILE A 113 -4.94 3.30 1.05
N VAL A 114 -5.39 4.33 1.76
CA VAL A 114 -5.06 4.54 3.19
C VAL A 114 -6.28 4.16 4.02
N LEU A 115 -6.11 3.22 4.94
CA LEU A 115 -7.12 2.75 5.87
C LEU A 115 -6.67 3.01 7.29
N ASP A 116 -7.45 3.79 8.01
CA ASP A 116 -7.31 3.90 9.45
C ASP A 116 -8.20 2.85 10.13
N LEU A 117 -7.57 1.87 10.76
CA LEU A 117 -8.25 0.70 11.32
C LEU A 117 -9.19 1.05 12.48
N ARG A 118 -9.01 2.21 13.13
CA ARG A 118 -9.94 2.69 14.17
C ARG A 118 -11.30 3.13 13.61
N CYS A 119 -11.34 3.50 12.33
CA CYS A 119 -12.57 4.00 11.73
C CYS A 119 -13.51 2.83 11.45
N ASN A 120 -14.78 3.00 11.84
CA ASN A 120 -15.79 1.98 11.59
C ASN A 120 -15.89 1.66 10.09
N GLY A 121 -15.91 0.37 9.76
CA GLY A 121 -15.99 -0.13 8.39
C GLY A 121 -14.65 -0.34 7.69
N SER A 122 -13.51 0.08 8.25
CA SER A 122 -12.18 -0.12 7.64
C SER A 122 -11.84 -1.60 7.46
N GLU A 123 -12.06 -2.42 8.49
CA GLU A 123 -11.86 -3.88 8.40
C GLU A 123 -12.75 -4.53 7.34
N ARG A 124 -13.98 -4.04 7.18
CA ARG A 124 -14.91 -4.54 6.17
C ARG A 124 -14.45 -4.21 4.75
N VAL A 125 -13.92 -3.00 4.53
CA VAL A 125 -13.30 -2.63 3.25
C VAL A 125 -12.11 -3.55 2.95
N LEU A 126 -11.29 -3.80 3.96
CA LEU A 126 -10.11 -4.65 3.86
C LEU A 126 -10.47 -6.12 3.59
N ALA A 127 -11.47 -6.66 4.28
CA ALA A 127 -11.99 -8.01 4.07
C ALA A 127 -12.54 -8.22 2.64
N ASN A 128 -13.14 -7.17 2.07
CA ASN A 128 -13.69 -7.18 0.72
C ASN A 128 -12.67 -6.83 -0.37
N ALA A 129 -11.41 -6.51 -0.01
CA ALA A 129 -10.39 -6.10 -0.96
C ALA A 129 -10.05 -7.22 -1.96
N GLY A 130 -10.03 -8.48 -1.51
CA GLY A 130 -9.83 -9.64 -2.39
C GLY A 130 -8.57 -9.52 -3.24
N GLN A 131 -8.72 -9.58 -4.57
CA GLN A 131 -7.59 -9.52 -5.49
C GLN A 131 -6.89 -8.15 -5.54
N ARG A 132 -7.58 -7.09 -5.08
CA ARG A 132 -7.05 -5.72 -5.06
C ARG A 132 -5.84 -5.57 -4.13
N LEU A 133 -5.64 -6.49 -3.19
CA LEU A 133 -4.47 -6.53 -2.32
C LEU A 133 -3.16 -6.87 -3.05
N TYR A 134 -3.21 -7.57 -4.18
CA TYR A 134 -2.02 -8.12 -4.83
C TYR A 134 -1.85 -7.81 -6.33
N LEU A 135 -2.84 -7.19 -6.98
CA LEU A 135 -2.78 -6.84 -8.41
C LEU A 135 -2.33 -5.40 -8.65
N ASN A 136 -3.07 -4.40 -8.16
CA ASN A 136 -2.91 -3.03 -8.63
C ASN A 136 -2.75 -1.98 -7.52
N TYR A 137 -3.24 -2.20 -6.30
CA TYR A 137 -3.23 -1.15 -5.28
C TYR A 137 -2.08 -1.29 -4.29
N ARG A 138 -1.60 -0.14 -3.85
CA ARG A 138 -0.81 -0.02 -2.62
C ARG A 138 -1.76 0.22 -1.47
N TRP A 139 -1.51 -0.41 -0.33
CA TRP A 139 -2.36 -0.28 0.85
C TRP A 139 -1.53 0.20 2.02
N LEU A 140 -1.96 1.25 2.71
CA LEU A 140 -1.39 1.69 3.96
C LEU A 140 -2.43 1.49 5.07
N LEU A 141 -2.15 0.57 5.98
CA LEU A 141 -2.91 0.41 7.21
C LEU A 141 -2.24 1.22 8.31
N MET A 142 -3.05 1.96 9.04
CA MET A 142 -2.57 2.81 10.12
C MET A 142 -3.55 2.86 11.26
N ASP A 143 -3.06 3.36 12.38
CA ASP A 143 -3.83 3.78 13.53
C ASP A 143 -3.48 5.24 13.83
N SER A 144 -4.48 6.12 13.74
CA SER A 144 -4.32 7.53 14.07
C SER A 144 -4.45 7.83 15.57
N THR A 145 -4.65 6.84 16.44
CA THR A 145 -4.78 7.07 17.89
C THR A 145 -3.57 7.84 18.45
N VAL A 146 -3.88 8.75 19.36
CA VAL A 146 -2.89 9.55 20.13
C VAL A 146 -2.69 8.94 21.52
N SER A 147 -3.45 7.89 21.87
CA SER A 147 -3.41 7.20 23.16
C SER A 147 -2.32 6.13 23.24
N SER A 148 -2.00 5.71 24.47
CA SER A 148 -1.00 4.69 24.80
C SER A 148 -1.29 3.28 24.25
N ASP A 149 -2.54 2.99 23.87
CA ASP A 149 -2.94 1.69 23.31
C ASP A 149 -2.66 1.64 21.80
N LEU A 150 -1.39 1.81 21.45
CA LEU A 150 -0.92 1.77 20.07
C LEU A 150 -0.99 0.35 19.52
N PHE A 151 -1.41 0.21 18.26
CA PHE A 151 -1.37 -1.08 17.58
C PHE A 151 0.07 -1.58 17.41
N THR A 152 0.32 -2.76 17.98
CA THR A 152 1.55 -3.50 17.74
C THR A 152 1.50 -4.16 16.36
N VAL A 153 2.65 -4.65 15.89
CA VAL A 153 2.71 -5.36 14.61
C VAL A 153 1.78 -6.60 14.62
N GLU A 154 1.65 -7.28 15.75
CA GLU A 154 0.79 -8.46 15.92
C GLU A 154 -0.68 -8.14 15.63
N HIS A 155 -1.17 -6.96 16.03
CA HIS A 155 -2.53 -6.54 15.74
C HIS A 155 -2.78 -6.44 14.23
N TYR A 156 -1.88 -5.76 13.49
CA TYR A 156 -1.98 -5.70 12.03
C TYR A 156 -1.88 -7.07 11.37
N LEU A 157 -1.03 -7.95 11.88
CA LEU A 157 -0.89 -9.31 11.35
C LEU A 157 -2.16 -10.15 11.58
N ASP A 158 -2.85 -9.95 12.71
CA ASP A 158 -4.12 -10.63 12.99
C ASP A 158 -5.22 -10.16 12.03
N VAL A 159 -5.37 -8.85 11.82
CA VAL A 159 -6.30 -8.27 10.84
C VAL A 159 -6.04 -8.78 9.42
N LEU A 160 -4.76 -8.99 9.06
CA LEU A 160 -4.35 -9.47 7.73
C LEU A 160 -4.31 -10.99 7.59
N LYS A 161 -4.60 -11.75 8.66
CA LYS A 161 -4.32 -13.19 8.77
C LYS A 161 -5.04 -14.03 7.72
N ASP A 162 -6.27 -13.67 7.39
CA ASP A 162 -7.10 -14.44 6.44
C ASP A 162 -7.11 -13.83 5.03
N LEU A 163 -6.34 -12.76 4.81
CA LEU A 163 -6.33 -12.02 3.56
C LEU A 163 -5.22 -12.48 2.59
N PRO A 164 -5.44 -12.39 1.27
CA PRO A 164 -4.47 -12.81 0.26
C PRO A 164 -3.34 -11.78 0.07
N VAL A 165 -2.57 -11.50 1.13
CA VAL A 165 -1.41 -10.59 1.10
C VAL A 165 -0.17 -11.31 0.53
N LEU A 166 -0.20 -11.65 -0.75
CA LEU A 166 0.81 -12.46 -1.45
C LEU A 166 2.12 -11.68 -1.76
N VAL A 167 3.11 -12.37 -2.34
CA VAL A 167 4.45 -11.86 -2.68
C VAL A 167 4.45 -10.54 -3.47
N SER A 168 3.49 -10.32 -4.36
CA SER A 168 3.37 -9.08 -5.14
C SER A 168 2.68 -7.94 -4.39
N SER A 169 2.08 -8.19 -3.22
CA SER A 169 1.24 -7.21 -2.51
C SER A 169 2.08 -6.08 -1.94
N GLU A 170 1.65 -4.84 -2.19
CA GLU A 170 2.27 -3.65 -1.61
C GLU A 170 1.42 -3.15 -0.44
N VAL A 171 1.34 -3.97 0.61
CA VAL A 171 0.65 -3.64 1.87
C VAL A 171 1.67 -3.15 2.89
N PHE A 172 1.46 -1.94 3.37
CA PHE A 172 2.25 -1.22 4.34
C PHE A 172 1.47 -1.12 5.65
N VAL A 173 2.16 -1.23 6.78
CA VAL A 173 1.61 -0.96 8.11
C VAL A 173 2.44 0.13 8.77
N MET A 174 1.76 1.04 9.46
CA MET A 174 2.38 2.14 10.20
C MET A 174 2.45 1.80 11.69
N LEU A 175 3.66 1.72 12.22
CA LEU A 175 3.94 1.48 13.63
C LEU A 175 4.47 2.76 14.26
N LYS A 176 3.76 3.31 15.24
CA LYS A 176 4.28 4.37 16.10
C LYS A 176 5.20 3.71 17.12
N GLU A 177 6.51 3.93 17.02
CA GLU A 177 7.50 3.38 17.96
C GLU A 177 7.62 4.27 19.19
N ASP A 178 7.66 5.59 18.97
CA ASP A 178 7.74 6.64 19.99
C ASP A 178 6.98 7.89 19.53
N VAL A 179 6.89 8.92 20.39
CA VAL A 179 6.30 10.24 20.06
C VAL A 179 6.95 10.88 18.82
N ASP A 180 8.23 10.57 18.60
CA ASP A 180 9.06 11.15 17.56
C ASP A 180 9.55 10.12 16.53
N SER A 181 9.00 8.89 16.53
CA SER A 181 9.45 7.82 15.65
C SER A 181 8.28 7.00 15.10
N ILE A 182 8.22 6.87 13.77
CA ILE A 182 7.21 6.08 13.06
C ILE A 182 7.91 5.15 12.06
N ARG A 183 7.71 3.85 12.22
CA ARG A 183 8.22 2.82 11.30
C ARG A 183 7.14 2.36 10.33
N PHE A 184 7.54 2.22 9.07
CA PHE A 184 6.73 1.55 8.05
C PHE A 184 7.30 0.16 7.78
N LEU A 185 6.45 -0.85 7.90
CA LEU A 185 6.76 -2.21 7.49
C LEU A 185 5.94 -2.58 6.26
N GLN A 186 6.49 -3.38 5.35
CA GLN A 186 5.68 -4.09 4.37
C GLN A 186 5.35 -5.49 4.88
N VAL A 187 4.13 -5.93 4.60
CA VAL A 187 3.60 -7.22 5.03
C VAL A 187 3.26 -8.06 3.81
N TYR A 188 3.66 -9.33 3.80
CA TYR A 188 3.34 -10.29 2.74
C TYR A 188 3.43 -11.74 3.20
N ARG A 189 3.01 -12.69 2.37
CA ARG A 189 3.23 -14.13 2.55
C ARG A 189 3.52 -14.78 1.20
N VAL A 190 4.18 -15.94 1.22
CA VAL A 190 4.53 -16.67 -0.01
C VAL A 190 3.29 -17.26 -0.68
N SER A 191 2.38 -17.83 0.13
CA SER A 191 1.12 -18.42 -0.33
C SER A 191 0.03 -18.22 0.72
N ARG A 192 -1.24 -18.43 0.35
CA ARG A 192 -2.40 -18.18 1.24
C ARG A 192 -2.29 -18.88 2.60
N HIS A 193 -1.67 -20.05 2.63
CA HIS A 193 -1.55 -20.90 3.82
C HIS A 193 -0.22 -20.73 4.59
N THR A 194 0.69 -19.87 4.12
CA THR A 194 1.94 -19.59 4.84
C THR A 194 1.75 -18.43 5.81
N LYS A 195 2.57 -18.37 6.86
CA LYS A 195 2.60 -17.25 7.79
C LYS A 195 2.90 -15.92 7.07
N LEU A 196 2.40 -14.83 7.64
CA LEU A 196 2.80 -13.49 7.23
C LEU A 196 4.27 -13.24 7.62
N LEU A 197 4.94 -12.51 6.76
CA LEU A 197 6.30 -12.02 6.87
C LEU A 197 6.25 -10.49 6.87
N THR A 198 7.19 -9.88 7.58
CA THR A 198 7.34 -8.43 7.67
C THR A 198 8.74 -8.04 7.19
N GLU A 199 8.82 -6.96 6.41
CA GLU A 199 10.10 -6.34 6.02
C GLU A 199 10.12 -4.87 6.43
N SER A 200 11.24 -4.40 6.97
CA SER A 200 11.45 -2.99 7.26
C SER A 200 11.49 -2.19 5.96
N TYR A 201 10.60 -1.20 5.83
CA TYR A 201 10.53 -0.37 4.63
C TYR A 201 11.16 1.00 4.86
N ALA A 202 10.70 1.71 5.89
CA ALA A 202 11.18 3.05 6.19
C ALA A 202 11.02 3.40 7.67
N LEU A 203 11.80 4.38 8.11
CA LEU A 203 11.72 4.95 9.45
C LEU A 203 11.66 6.47 9.32
N TRP A 204 10.60 7.05 9.88
CA TRP A 204 10.47 8.48 10.04
C TRP A 204 10.84 8.87 11.45
N THR A 205 11.66 9.90 11.60
CA THR A 205 11.99 10.48 12.89
C THR A 205 11.78 11.99 12.88
N ARG A 206 11.26 12.54 13.99
CA ARG A 206 11.17 13.99 14.17
C ARG A 206 12.58 14.58 14.31
N SER A 207 12.81 15.73 13.66
CA SER A 207 14.07 16.45 13.80
C SER A 207 14.17 17.06 15.21
N THR A 208 15.31 16.87 15.87
CA THR A 208 15.63 17.44 17.18
C THR A 208 15.68 18.97 17.16
N ASP A 209 15.91 19.57 16.00
CA ASP A 209 16.19 21.01 15.85
C ASP A 209 14.92 21.81 15.53
N GLY A 210 13.73 21.21 15.69
CA GLY A 210 12.44 21.82 15.33
C GLY A 210 12.16 21.88 13.83
N GLY A 211 13.00 21.22 13.01
CA GLY A 211 12.81 21.07 11.57
C GLY A 211 11.77 20.01 11.20
N ARG A 212 11.48 19.87 9.89
CA ARG A 212 10.64 18.77 9.36
C ARG A 212 11.26 17.42 9.72
N GLY A 213 10.43 16.43 10.02
CA GLY A 213 10.91 15.07 10.24
C GLY A 213 11.60 14.48 9.00
N GLN A 214 12.53 13.56 9.22
CA GLN A 214 13.32 12.93 8.17
C GLN A 214 12.86 11.49 7.92
N MET A 215 12.79 11.11 6.64
CA MET A 215 12.45 9.75 6.22
C MET A 215 13.71 8.99 5.81
N GLN A 216 14.01 7.89 6.51
CA GLN A 216 15.08 6.97 6.18
C GLN A 216 14.54 5.75 5.42
N ASP A 217 15.13 5.45 4.25
CA ASP A 217 14.89 4.20 3.53
C ASP A 217 15.62 3.05 4.23
N LEU A 218 14.87 2.04 4.70
CA LEU A 218 15.42 0.88 5.38
C LEU A 218 15.53 -0.35 4.47
N ARG A 219 15.16 -0.22 3.19
CA ARG A 219 15.19 -1.34 2.25
C ARG A 219 16.63 -1.72 1.90
N THR A 220 16.90 -3.03 1.89
CA THR A 220 18.16 -3.58 1.36
C THR A 220 18.28 -3.46 -0.16
N GLN A 221 17.14 -3.51 -0.87
CA GLN A 221 17.03 -3.34 -2.32
C GLN A 221 15.76 -2.54 -2.62
N LYS A 222 15.76 -1.64 -3.59
CA LYS A 222 14.58 -0.81 -3.89
C LYS A 222 13.43 -1.59 -4.54
N VAL A 223 13.76 -2.60 -5.35
CA VAL A 223 12.79 -3.37 -6.14
C VAL A 223 12.19 -4.52 -5.33
N THR A 224 10.86 -4.54 -5.19
CA THR A 224 10.12 -5.54 -4.38
C THR A 224 10.33 -6.97 -4.87
N SER A 225 10.31 -7.21 -6.19
CA SER A 225 10.53 -8.54 -6.76
C SER A 225 11.92 -9.12 -6.47
N VAL A 226 12.93 -8.25 -6.29
CA VAL A 226 14.29 -8.66 -5.93
C VAL A 226 14.35 -9.02 -4.44
N ARG A 227 13.75 -8.20 -3.56
CA ARG A 227 13.72 -8.46 -2.11
C ARG A 227 12.98 -9.75 -1.77
N ARG A 228 11.88 -10.04 -2.46
CA ARG A 228 10.99 -11.16 -2.18
C ARG A 228 11.17 -12.34 -3.14
N LYS A 229 12.35 -12.44 -3.74
CA LYS A 229 12.69 -13.52 -4.69
C LYS A 229 12.73 -14.90 -4.02
N ASN A 230 13.11 -14.97 -2.75
CA ASN A 230 13.22 -16.22 -2.00
C ASN A 230 11.83 -16.68 -1.52
N LEU A 231 11.40 -17.87 -1.92
CA LEU A 231 10.12 -18.47 -1.57
C LEU A 231 10.19 -19.36 -0.32
N HIS A 232 11.33 -19.39 0.38
CA HIS A 232 11.52 -20.05 1.67
C HIS A 232 11.16 -21.55 1.65
N GLY A 233 11.53 -22.26 0.58
CA GLY A 233 11.24 -23.69 0.39
C GLY A 233 9.77 -23.98 0.10
N HIS A 234 9.01 -23.01 -0.41
CA HIS A 234 7.61 -23.21 -0.75
C HIS A 234 7.45 -24.05 -2.02
N HIS A 235 6.72 -25.16 -1.89
CA HIS A 235 6.44 -26.06 -3.01
C HIS A 235 5.72 -25.37 -4.18
N LEU A 236 6.41 -25.26 -5.31
CA LEU A 236 5.84 -24.85 -6.57
C LEU A 236 5.15 -26.02 -7.26
N ARG A 237 3.95 -25.78 -7.79
CA ARG A 237 3.25 -26.74 -8.64
C ARG A 237 3.48 -26.38 -10.10
N ALA A 238 4.14 -27.26 -10.83
CA ALA A 238 4.30 -27.18 -12.27
C ALA A 238 3.57 -28.36 -12.94
N SER A 239 3.15 -28.15 -14.18
CA SER A 239 2.58 -29.21 -15.02
C SER A 239 3.38 -29.30 -16.31
N MET A 240 3.55 -30.52 -16.81
CA MET A 240 4.24 -30.78 -18.07
C MET A 240 3.44 -31.81 -18.87
N VAL A 241 3.47 -31.66 -20.18
CA VAL A 241 2.80 -32.58 -21.11
C VAL A 241 3.85 -33.53 -21.67
N ILE A 242 3.57 -34.83 -21.59
CA ILE A 242 4.47 -35.88 -22.04
C ILE A 242 3.74 -36.72 -23.08
N THR A 243 4.34 -36.90 -24.25
CA THR A 243 3.73 -37.65 -25.35
C THR A 243 4.26 -39.08 -25.44
N ASN A 244 5.50 -39.31 -25.01
CA ASN A 244 6.08 -40.64 -24.89
C ASN A 244 6.21 -41.03 -23.40
N PRO A 245 5.56 -42.12 -22.93
CA PRO A 245 5.66 -42.58 -21.55
C PRO A 245 7.09 -42.78 -21.03
N ASP A 246 8.04 -43.18 -21.90
CA ASP A 246 9.43 -43.42 -21.50
C ASP A 246 10.20 -42.12 -21.20
N THR A 247 9.69 -40.95 -21.63
CA THR A 247 10.31 -39.65 -21.35
C THR A 247 10.49 -39.39 -19.86
N MET A 248 9.60 -39.89 -19.01
CA MET A 248 9.69 -39.74 -17.54
C MET A 248 11.00 -40.28 -16.95
N ASN A 249 11.58 -41.33 -17.56
CA ASN A 249 12.83 -41.95 -17.13
C ASN A 249 14.07 -41.19 -17.63
N HIS A 250 13.87 -40.28 -18.59
CA HIS A 250 14.90 -39.65 -19.42
C HIS A 250 14.75 -38.12 -19.45
N LEU A 251 14.24 -37.51 -18.37
CA LEU A 251 14.00 -36.06 -18.29
C LEU A 251 15.29 -35.23 -18.14
N THR A 252 16.36 -35.83 -17.62
CA THR A 252 17.63 -35.17 -17.33
C THR A 252 18.80 -35.71 -18.15
N ASP A 253 18.61 -36.83 -18.85
CA ASP A 253 19.63 -37.39 -19.73
C ASP A 253 19.38 -36.98 -21.18
N TYR A 254 20.44 -37.03 -21.98
CA TYR A 254 20.39 -36.64 -23.40
C TYR A 254 19.90 -37.77 -24.31
N LYS A 255 19.26 -38.82 -23.76
CA LYS A 255 18.72 -39.93 -24.53
C LYS A 255 17.48 -39.46 -25.30
N ASP A 256 17.33 -39.91 -26.54
CA ASP A 256 16.19 -39.59 -27.41
C ASP A 256 15.84 -38.10 -27.42
N LYS A 257 16.86 -37.26 -27.67
CA LYS A 257 16.76 -35.79 -27.63
C LYS A 257 15.68 -35.18 -28.53
N HIS A 258 15.20 -35.93 -29.51
CA HIS A 258 14.18 -35.51 -30.48
C HIS A 258 12.75 -35.86 -30.03
N ILE A 259 12.61 -36.67 -28.97
CA ILE A 259 11.32 -37.04 -28.37
C ILE A 259 11.09 -36.16 -27.14
N ASP A 260 9.92 -35.54 -27.07
CA ASP A 260 9.52 -34.63 -25.97
C ASP A 260 10.59 -33.56 -25.65
N THR A 261 11.32 -33.08 -26.66
CA THR A 261 12.46 -32.15 -26.51
C THR A 261 12.09 -30.93 -25.67
N ILE A 262 10.93 -30.31 -25.95
CA ILE A 262 10.45 -29.13 -25.23
C ILE A 262 10.18 -29.45 -23.75
N THR A 263 9.59 -30.62 -23.47
CA THR A 263 9.31 -31.05 -22.09
C THR A 263 10.59 -31.29 -21.30
N LYS A 264 11.58 -31.94 -21.89
CA LYS A 264 12.90 -32.16 -21.26
C LYS A 264 13.60 -30.84 -20.95
N VAL A 265 13.62 -29.90 -21.91
CA VAL A 265 14.20 -28.56 -21.71
C VAL A 265 13.44 -27.82 -20.60
N ASN A 266 12.10 -27.81 -20.63
CA ASN A 266 11.29 -27.14 -19.62
C ASN A 266 11.46 -27.73 -18.23
N TYR A 267 11.62 -29.05 -18.11
CA TYR A 267 11.91 -29.71 -16.84
C TYR A 267 13.20 -29.18 -16.21
N ILE A 268 14.29 -29.12 -16.99
CA ILE A 268 15.58 -28.60 -16.54
C ILE A 268 15.47 -27.13 -16.14
N LEU A 269 14.84 -26.30 -16.99
CA LEU A 269 14.68 -24.86 -16.73
C LEU A 269 13.81 -24.60 -15.49
N THR A 270 12.77 -25.40 -15.28
CA THR A 270 11.87 -25.28 -14.13
C THR A 270 12.60 -25.64 -12.84
N ASN A 271 13.43 -26.68 -12.84
CA ASN A 271 14.27 -27.02 -11.67
C ASN A 271 15.32 -25.94 -11.38
N TYR A 272 15.92 -25.35 -12.42
CA TYR A 272 16.83 -24.22 -12.24
C TYR A 272 16.10 -23.00 -11.66
N LEU A 273 14.89 -22.70 -12.15
CA LEU A 273 14.06 -21.63 -11.63
C LEU A 273 13.65 -21.87 -10.17
N ALA A 274 13.22 -23.08 -9.81
CA ALA A 274 12.89 -23.44 -8.44
C ALA A 274 14.10 -23.23 -7.51
N SER A 275 15.28 -23.70 -7.93
CA SER A 275 16.54 -23.48 -7.21
C SER A 275 16.86 -21.99 -7.07
N TYR A 276 16.69 -21.21 -8.14
CA TYR A 276 16.93 -19.77 -8.16
C TYR A 276 15.99 -19.00 -7.23
N LEU A 277 14.74 -19.44 -7.10
CA LEU A 277 13.72 -18.87 -6.22
C LEU A 277 13.80 -19.42 -4.78
N GLY A 278 14.67 -20.38 -4.49
CA GLY A 278 14.74 -21.03 -3.18
C GLY A 278 13.44 -21.74 -2.81
N ALA A 279 12.86 -22.47 -3.77
CA ALA A 279 11.55 -23.12 -3.70
C ALA A 279 11.65 -24.65 -3.72
#